data_AF-A0A4W5K6U0-F1
#
_entry.id   AF-A0A4W5K6U0-F1
#
_cell.length_a   1.000
_cell.length_b   1.000
_cell.length_c   1.000
_cell.angle_alpha   90.00
_cell.angle_beta   90.00
_cell.angle_gamma   90.00
#
_symmetry.space_group_name_H-M   'P 1'
#
loop_
_entity.id
_entity.type
_entity.pdbx_description
1 polymer ?
#
loop_
_entity_poly.entity_id
_entity_poly.type
_entity_poly.pdbx_seq_one_letter_code
_entity_poly.pdbx_strand_id
1 'polypeptide(L)'
;MAKKVLIVYAHQSTGSFNAAAKDATETVLTTQGCKVEVSDLYAMAFKASATAEDITGEVKDAEHFQYGEETMLAWKEGRLSADITEEHRKLSEAEVVIFQFPMYWFTVPAIMKGWMDRVLTLKYFTSRLTSVCFHFDDWRIASNGILHYCGFQVLAPQIFWAPPHIPSEARESMLEAWRTRLQGLLGETPLTFTPSDSFDGGRGFQLKEDVQDKHAANEFGLSVGIHLGKPLPPNSQIKAGV
;
A
#
# COMPACT_ATOMS: atom_id res chain seq x y z
N MET A 1 -14.73 15.53 -12.78
CA MET A 1 -14.98 14.09 -13.01
C MET A 1 -15.19 13.42 -11.67
N ALA A 2 -15.94 12.32 -11.61
CA ALA A 2 -16.09 11.53 -10.38
C ALA A 2 -14.73 10.94 -9.96
N LYS A 3 -14.38 11.01 -8.67
CA LYS A 3 -13.13 10.46 -8.18
C LYS A 3 -13.13 8.95 -8.27
N LYS A 4 -12.01 8.35 -8.68
CA LYS A 4 -11.89 6.90 -8.79
C LYS A 4 -11.17 6.32 -7.58
N VAL A 5 -11.72 5.25 -7.03
CA VAL A 5 -11.16 4.54 -5.88
C VAL A 5 -10.98 3.07 -6.23
N LEU A 6 -9.79 2.53 -5.99
CA LEU A 6 -9.51 1.10 -6.11
C LEU A 6 -9.46 0.47 -4.72
N ILE A 7 -10.19 -0.63 -4.49
CA ILE A 7 -10.04 -1.45 -3.30
C ILE A 7 -9.34 -2.75 -3.68
N VAL A 8 -8.15 -3.01 -3.14
CA VAL A 8 -7.45 -4.29 -3.26
C VAL A 8 -7.77 -5.11 -2.01
N TYR A 9 -8.57 -6.16 -2.19
CA TYR A 9 -9.16 -6.92 -1.09
C TYR A 9 -8.61 -8.35 -1.06
N ALA A 10 -8.16 -8.80 0.12
CA ALA A 10 -7.59 -10.12 0.30
C ALA A 10 -8.22 -10.87 1.48
N HIS A 11 -9.46 -11.33 1.32
CA HIS A 11 -10.06 -12.27 2.26
C HIS A 11 -11.10 -13.19 1.59
N GLN A 12 -10.97 -14.50 1.76
CA GLN A 12 -11.77 -15.51 1.05
C GLN A 12 -13.25 -15.60 1.46
N SER A 13 -13.60 -15.19 2.68
CA SER A 13 -14.98 -15.27 3.19
C SER A 13 -15.73 -13.94 3.05
N THR A 14 -16.88 -13.99 2.39
CA THR A 14 -17.85 -12.89 2.26
C THR A 14 -18.56 -12.54 3.57
N GLY A 15 -18.61 -13.47 4.53
CA GLY A 15 -19.16 -13.23 5.88
C GLY A 15 -18.14 -12.68 6.88
N SER A 16 -16.93 -12.35 6.42
CA SER A 16 -15.86 -11.88 7.30
C SER A 16 -16.02 -10.42 7.70
N PHE A 17 -15.39 -10.05 8.81
CA PHE A 17 -15.31 -8.63 9.19
C PHE A 17 -14.54 -7.79 8.15
N ASN A 18 -13.60 -8.41 7.41
CA ASN A 18 -12.91 -7.77 6.29
C ASN A 18 -13.87 -7.45 5.13
N ALA A 19 -14.76 -8.39 4.79
CA ALA A 19 -15.79 -8.17 3.79
C ALA A 19 -16.73 -7.04 4.22
N ALA A 20 -17.17 -7.02 5.48
CA ALA A 20 -18.01 -5.95 6.01
C ALA A 20 -17.32 -4.56 5.94
N ALA A 21 -16.02 -4.47 6.20
CA ALA A 21 -15.26 -3.23 6.07
C ALA A 21 -15.07 -2.80 4.60
N LYS A 22 -14.85 -3.75 3.68
CA LYS A 22 -14.83 -3.52 2.22
C LYS A 22 -16.18 -2.97 1.75
N ASP A 23 -17.29 -3.62 2.12
CA ASP A 23 -18.64 -3.26 1.70
C ASP A 23 -19.04 -1.88 2.25
N ALA A 24 -18.66 -1.57 3.49
CA ALA A 24 -18.85 -0.24 4.05
C ALA A 24 -18.09 0.84 3.26
N THR A 25 -16.86 0.54 2.82
CA THR A 25 -16.04 1.42 1.99
C THR A 25 -16.69 1.69 0.64
N GLU A 26 -17.10 0.62 -0.05
CA GLU A 26 -17.77 0.70 -1.34
C GLU A 26 -19.07 1.50 -1.27
N THR A 27 -19.90 1.22 -0.24
CA THR A 27 -21.17 1.92 -0.02
C THR A 27 -20.97 3.41 0.22
N VAL A 28 -20.08 3.77 1.16
CA VAL A 28 -19.89 5.17 1.56
C VAL A 28 -19.28 5.99 0.42
N LEU A 29 -18.23 5.50 -0.23
CA LEU A 29 -17.55 6.25 -1.29
C LEU A 29 -18.40 6.35 -2.56
N THR A 30 -19.17 5.31 -2.89
CA THR A 30 -20.15 5.38 -4.00
C THR A 30 -21.25 6.41 -3.70
N THR A 31 -21.74 6.46 -2.46
CA THR A 31 -22.74 7.46 -2.02
C THR A 31 -22.20 8.89 -2.12
N GLN A 32 -20.90 9.09 -1.92
CA GLN A 32 -20.21 10.38 -2.12
C GLN A 32 -19.95 10.71 -3.60
N GLY A 33 -20.37 9.87 -4.54
CA GLY A 33 -20.19 10.07 -5.98
C GLY A 33 -18.82 9.63 -6.51
N CYS A 34 -18.06 8.82 -5.76
CA CYS A 34 -16.85 8.18 -6.27
C CYS A 34 -17.21 6.96 -7.15
N LYS A 35 -16.39 6.67 -8.17
CA LYS A 35 -16.42 5.39 -8.88
C LYS A 35 -15.49 4.42 -8.15
N VAL A 36 -16.05 3.40 -7.52
CA VAL A 36 -15.29 2.38 -6.80
C VAL A 36 -15.10 1.15 -7.67
N GLU A 37 -13.86 0.69 -7.82
CA GLU A 37 -13.50 -0.60 -8.44
C GLU A 37 -12.85 -1.49 -7.38
N VAL A 38 -13.09 -2.80 -7.44
CA VAL A 38 -12.60 -3.77 -6.45
C VAL A 38 -11.79 -4.85 -7.16
N SER A 39 -10.57 -5.08 -6.67
CA SER A 39 -9.76 -6.25 -6.97
C SER A 39 -9.86 -7.23 -5.79
N ASP A 40 -10.85 -8.11 -5.82
CA ASP A 40 -10.98 -9.21 -4.87
C ASP A 40 -10.04 -10.35 -5.30
N LEU A 41 -8.87 -10.40 -4.67
CA LEU A 41 -7.78 -11.27 -5.08
C LEU A 41 -8.17 -12.76 -5.00
N TYR A 42 -9.02 -13.13 -4.03
CA TYR A 42 -9.48 -14.51 -3.90
C TYR A 42 -10.55 -14.85 -4.94
N ALA A 43 -11.51 -13.95 -5.18
CA ALA A 43 -12.53 -14.16 -6.22
C ALA A 43 -11.93 -14.19 -7.64
N MET A 44 -10.85 -13.43 -7.86
CA MET A 44 -10.09 -13.42 -9.12
C MET A 44 -9.19 -14.65 -9.29
N ALA A 45 -9.03 -15.49 -8.26
CA ALA A 45 -8.00 -16.53 -8.21
C ALA A 45 -6.61 -15.98 -8.59
N PHE A 46 -6.26 -14.80 -8.06
CA PHE A 46 -5.08 -14.05 -8.47
C PHE A 46 -3.80 -14.87 -8.26
N LYS A 47 -2.99 -14.99 -9.32
CA LYS A 47 -1.67 -15.66 -9.26
C LYS A 47 -0.71 -14.82 -8.41
N ALA A 48 -0.28 -15.36 -7.29
CA ALA A 48 0.61 -14.65 -6.37
C ALA A 48 2.09 -14.73 -6.77
N SER A 49 2.53 -15.81 -7.41
CA SER A 49 3.94 -16.04 -7.73
C SER A 49 4.41 -15.16 -8.89
N ALA A 50 5.45 -14.37 -8.67
CA ALA A 50 6.16 -13.64 -9.73
C ALA A 50 7.05 -14.60 -10.53
N THR A 51 6.77 -14.80 -11.81
CA THR A 51 7.52 -15.75 -12.67
C THR A 51 7.64 -15.23 -14.10
N ALA A 52 8.46 -15.89 -14.93
CA ALA A 52 8.61 -15.54 -16.35
C ALA A 52 7.29 -15.58 -17.15
N GLU A 53 6.27 -16.30 -16.67
CA GLU A 53 4.92 -16.34 -17.27
C GLU A 53 4.18 -14.99 -17.20
N ASP A 54 4.68 -14.05 -16.40
CA ASP A 54 4.15 -12.68 -16.33
C ASP A 54 4.53 -11.85 -17.58
N ILE A 55 5.36 -12.41 -18.44
CA ILE A 55 5.82 -11.84 -19.70
C ILE A 55 5.29 -12.68 -20.86
N THR A 56 4.67 -12.01 -21.81
CA THR A 56 4.23 -12.60 -23.08
C THR A 56 5.37 -12.51 -24.11
N GLY A 57 5.54 -13.59 -24.87
CA GLY A 57 6.64 -13.73 -25.83
C GLY A 57 7.97 -14.12 -25.18
N GLU A 58 9.07 -13.80 -25.85
CA GLU A 58 10.41 -14.14 -25.39
C GLU A 58 10.91 -13.15 -24.32
N VAL A 59 11.69 -13.69 -23.36
CA VAL A 59 12.46 -12.91 -22.39
C VAL A 59 13.84 -12.60 -22.97
N LYS A 60 14.48 -11.53 -22.51
CA LYS A 60 15.78 -11.06 -23.02
C LYS A 60 16.90 -12.07 -22.74
N ASP A 61 16.94 -12.65 -21.55
CA ASP A 61 17.94 -13.64 -21.13
C ASP A 61 17.27 -14.74 -20.28
N ALA A 62 16.89 -15.83 -20.93
CA ALA A 62 16.26 -16.96 -20.26
C ALA A 62 17.23 -17.75 -19.37
N GLU A 63 18.54 -17.74 -19.69
CA GLU A 63 19.56 -18.45 -18.92
C GLU A 63 19.89 -17.71 -17.61
N HIS A 64 19.86 -16.38 -17.64
CA HIS A 64 20.10 -15.52 -16.48
C HIS A 64 18.89 -14.62 -16.17
N PHE A 65 17.71 -15.23 -16.06
CA PHE A 65 16.46 -14.51 -15.88
C PHE A 65 16.49 -13.58 -14.65
N GLN A 66 16.33 -12.27 -14.91
CA GLN A 66 16.21 -11.24 -13.87
C GLN A 66 14.83 -10.60 -13.94
N TYR A 67 13.93 -11.04 -13.06
CA TYR A 67 12.53 -10.62 -13.08
C TYR A 67 12.34 -9.10 -13.17
N GLY A 68 13.11 -8.32 -12.41
CA GLY A 68 13.01 -6.85 -12.41
C GLY A 68 13.39 -6.20 -13.75
N GLU A 69 14.45 -6.66 -14.41
CA GLU A 69 14.84 -6.12 -15.73
C GLU A 69 13.89 -6.58 -16.83
N GLU A 70 13.52 -7.85 -16.79
CA GLU A 70 12.69 -8.50 -17.81
C GLU A 70 11.26 -7.92 -17.80
N THR A 71 10.66 -7.76 -16.63
CA THR A 71 9.33 -7.15 -16.51
C THR A 71 9.35 -5.66 -16.85
N MET A 72 10.44 -4.94 -16.59
CA MET A 72 10.59 -3.54 -17.02
C MET A 72 10.62 -3.43 -18.55
N LEU A 73 11.34 -4.33 -19.22
CA LEU A 73 11.38 -4.38 -20.68
C LEU A 73 10.00 -4.76 -21.25
N ALA A 74 9.40 -5.83 -20.72
CA ALA A 74 8.07 -6.28 -21.12
C ALA A 74 7.02 -5.18 -20.93
N TRP A 75 7.10 -4.41 -19.85
CA TRP A 75 6.23 -3.26 -19.63
C TRP A 75 6.36 -2.21 -20.74
N LYS A 76 7.60 -1.78 -21.07
CA LYS A 76 7.87 -0.78 -22.11
C LYS A 76 7.35 -1.21 -23.48
N GLU A 77 7.34 -2.51 -23.73
CA GLU A 77 6.93 -3.11 -25.00
C GLU A 77 5.46 -3.57 -25.00
N GLY A 78 4.73 -3.38 -23.90
CA GLY A 78 3.32 -3.79 -23.79
C GLY A 78 3.11 -5.31 -23.77
N ARG A 79 4.10 -6.05 -23.26
CA ARG A 79 4.15 -7.52 -23.24
C ARG A 79 3.88 -8.12 -21.86
N LEU A 80 3.45 -7.37 -20.86
CA LEU A 80 3.04 -7.95 -19.58
C LEU A 80 1.78 -8.81 -19.75
N SER A 81 1.59 -9.76 -18.84
CA SER A 81 0.38 -10.57 -18.78
C SER A 81 -0.87 -9.70 -18.61
N ALA A 82 -2.01 -10.20 -19.11
CA ALA A 82 -3.25 -9.44 -19.17
C ALA A 82 -3.79 -9.07 -17.77
N ASP A 83 -3.61 -9.95 -16.79
CA ASP A 83 -4.00 -9.70 -15.40
C ASP A 83 -3.20 -8.56 -14.77
N ILE A 84 -1.87 -8.50 -14.98
CA ILE A 84 -1.04 -7.39 -14.50
C ILE A 84 -1.43 -6.09 -15.20
N THR A 85 -1.64 -6.14 -16.51
CA THR A 85 -2.01 -4.96 -17.32
C THR A 85 -3.35 -4.37 -16.86
N GLU A 86 -4.32 -5.20 -16.50
CA GLU A 86 -5.61 -4.73 -15.97
C GLU A 86 -5.48 -4.09 -14.58
N GLU A 87 -4.64 -4.64 -13.70
CA GLU A 87 -4.37 -4.01 -12.40
C GLU A 87 -3.60 -2.68 -12.55
N HIS A 88 -2.69 -2.58 -13.53
CA HIS A 88 -2.05 -1.30 -13.90
C HIS A 88 -3.05 -0.27 -14.38
N ARG A 89 -4.04 -0.67 -15.20
CA ARG A 89 -5.12 0.22 -15.63
C ARG A 89 -5.87 0.78 -14.42
N LYS A 90 -6.34 -0.10 -13.52
CA LYS A 90 -7.05 0.30 -12.29
C LYS A 90 -6.24 1.28 -11.44
N LEU A 91 -4.94 1.00 -11.25
CA LEU A 91 -4.04 1.85 -10.47
C LEU A 91 -3.79 3.21 -11.13
N SER A 92 -3.64 3.26 -12.45
CA SER A 92 -3.43 4.51 -13.20
C SER A 92 -4.67 5.42 -13.17
N GLU A 93 -5.84 4.82 -13.05
CA GLU A 93 -7.11 5.54 -13.00
C GLU A 93 -7.49 5.96 -11.57
N ALA A 94 -7.00 5.27 -10.54
CA ALA A 94 -7.37 5.50 -9.16
C ALA A 94 -6.71 6.76 -8.57
N GLU A 95 -7.52 7.62 -7.95
CA GLU A 95 -7.04 8.72 -7.11
C GLU A 95 -6.70 8.24 -5.71
N VAL A 96 -7.42 7.22 -5.23
CA VAL A 96 -7.19 6.55 -3.95
C VAL A 96 -7.20 5.06 -4.15
N VAL A 97 -6.20 4.37 -3.61
CA VAL A 97 -6.19 2.92 -3.50
C VAL A 97 -6.38 2.57 -2.02
N ILE A 98 -7.14 1.53 -1.71
CA ILE A 98 -7.41 1.01 -0.38
C ILE A 98 -7.02 -0.47 -0.34
N PHE A 99 -6.02 -0.82 0.45
CA PHE A 99 -5.73 -2.23 0.76
C PHE A 99 -6.58 -2.67 1.94
N GLN A 100 -7.34 -3.76 1.79
CA GLN A 100 -8.19 -4.34 2.82
C GLN A 100 -7.85 -5.82 3.02
N PHE A 101 -7.29 -6.16 4.19
CA PHE A 101 -6.78 -7.52 4.44
C PHE A 101 -6.66 -7.84 5.93
N PRO A 102 -6.83 -9.11 6.35
CA PRO A 102 -6.39 -9.54 7.68
C PRO A 102 -4.86 -9.59 7.74
N MET A 103 -4.27 -9.21 8.87
CA MET A 103 -2.83 -9.40 9.05
C MET A 103 -2.53 -10.87 9.33
N TYR A 104 -1.64 -11.42 8.51
CA TYR A 104 -1.10 -12.76 8.68
C TYR A 104 0.40 -12.64 8.88
N TRP A 105 0.91 -13.22 9.97
CA TRP A 105 2.35 -13.22 10.29
C TRP A 105 3.00 -11.83 10.21
N PHE A 106 2.37 -10.84 10.85
CA PHE A 106 2.85 -9.45 10.88
C PHE A 106 2.93 -8.74 9.52
N THR A 107 2.31 -9.29 8.48
CA THR A 107 2.30 -8.69 7.14
C THR A 107 0.96 -8.91 6.42
N VAL A 108 0.90 -8.52 5.15
CA VAL A 108 -0.24 -8.76 4.26
C VAL A 108 -0.35 -10.25 3.91
N PRO A 109 -1.55 -10.78 3.60
CA PRO A 109 -1.69 -12.15 3.11
C PRO A 109 -0.80 -12.41 1.88
N ALA A 110 -0.29 -13.64 1.73
CA ALA A 110 0.62 -14.00 0.64
C ALA A 110 0.08 -13.64 -0.75
N ILE A 111 -1.24 -13.76 -0.96
CA ILE A 111 -1.87 -13.37 -2.24
C ILE A 111 -1.79 -11.87 -2.51
N MET A 112 -1.91 -11.03 -1.47
CA MET A 112 -1.73 -9.59 -1.58
C MET A 112 -0.26 -9.22 -1.75
N LYS A 113 0.65 -9.93 -1.07
CA LYS A 113 2.09 -9.75 -1.29
C LYS A 113 2.48 -10.09 -2.73
N GLY A 114 1.93 -11.17 -3.29
CA GLY A 114 2.11 -11.53 -4.69
C GLY A 114 1.52 -10.51 -5.67
N TRP A 115 0.36 -9.93 -5.33
CA TRP A 115 -0.17 -8.79 -6.08
C TRP A 115 0.79 -7.60 -6.06
N MET A 116 1.37 -7.27 -4.90
CA MET A 116 2.38 -6.22 -4.81
C MET A 116 3.63 -6.55 -5.65
N ASP A 117 4.13 -7.78 -5.57
CA ASP A 117 5.34 -8.21 -6.29
C ASP A 117 5.17 -8.22 -7.81
N ARG A 118 3.98 -8.56 -8.30
CA ARG A 118 3.69 -8.61 -9.74
C ARG A 118 3.29 -7.25 -10.30
N VAL A 119 2.48 -6.48 -9.56
CA VAL A 119 1.84 -5.26 -10.06
C VAL A 119 2.64 -3.99 -9.73
N LEU A 120 3.32 -3.89 -8.58
CA LEU A 120 4.07 -2.68 -8.18
C LEU A 120 5.51 -2.63 -8.73
N THR A 121 5.77 -3.30 -9.86
CA THR A 121 7.10 -3.35 -10.49
C THR A 121 7.56 -2.00 -11.03
N LEU A 122 8.88 -1.78 -10.96
CA LEU A 122 9.65 -0.53 -11.11
C LEU A 122 9.27 0.37 -12.30
N LYS A 123 8.16 1.14 -12.19
CA LYS A 123 8.04 2.57 -12.62
C LYS A 123 6.66 3.21 -12.56
N TYR A 124 5.65 2.56 -12.01
CA TYR A 124 4.36 3.18 -11.75
C TYR A 124 4.23 3.42 -10.23
N PHE A 125 3.86 4.58 -9.66
CA PHE A 125 2.72 5.46 -9.95
C PHE A 125 2.91 6.83 -9.25
N THR A 126 2.14 7.85 -9.69
CA THR A 126 1.85 9.06 -8.90
C THR A 126 0.36 9.08 -8.56
N SER A 127 -0.08 8.37 -7.52
CA SER A 127 -1.44 8.48 -7.00
C SER A 127 -1.43 8.56 -5.47
N ARG A 128 -2.51 9.08 -4.88
CA ARG A 128 -2.67 9.12 -3.42
C ARG A 128 -3.17 7.76 -2.95
N LEU A 129 -2.74 7.30 -1.78
CA LEU A 129 -3.09 5.96 -1.32
C LEU A 129 -3.43 5.95 0.17
N THR A 130 -4.41 5.12 0.51
CA THR A 130 -4.82 4.85 1.88
C THR A 130 -4.68 3.36 2.12
N SER A 131 -4.20 2.92 3.28
CA SER A 131 -4.24 1.50 3.64
C SER A 131 -5.22 1.26 4.80
N VAL A 132 -5.95 0.16 4.75
CA VAL A 132 -6.78 -0.35 5.84
C VAL A 132 -6.18 -1.67 6.31
N CYS A 133 -5.52 -1.63 7.46
CA CYS A 133 -4.63 -2.69 7.94
C CYS A 133 -5.13 -3.26 9.27
N PHE A 134 -4.94 -4.56 9.49
CA PHE A 134 -5.15 -5.19 10.80
C PHE A 134 -3.80 -5.31 11.52
N HIS A 135 -3.77 -5.07 12.83
CA HIS A 135 -2.67 -5.30 13.81
C HIS A 135 -1.25 -4.77 13.49
N PHE A 136 -0.34 -4.83 14.48
CA PHE A 136 0.71 -3.81 14.75
C PHE A 136 2.17 -4.26 14.58
N ASP A 137 3.04 -3.25 14.64
CA ASP A 137 4.53 -3.17 14.65
C ASP A 137 5.32 -3.26 13.33
N ASP A 138 5.04 -4.18 12.41
CA ASP A 138 5.85 -4.29 11.17
C ASP A 138 5.26 -3.54 9.95
N TRP A 139 4.00 -3.08 10.05
CA TRP A 139 3.34 -2.26 9.02
C TRP A 139 4.09 -0.95 8.70
N ARG A 140 4.94 -0.49 9.62
CA ARG A 140 5.78 0.71 9.47
C ARG A 140 6.83 0.54 8.37
N ILE A 141 7.33 -0.69 8.17
CA ILE A 141 8.30 -1.03 7.13
C ILE A 141 7.59 -1.17 5.78
N ALA A 142 6.44 -1.82 5.72
CA ALA A 142 5.66 -1.95 4.49
C ALA A 142 5.17 -0.59 3.93
N SER A 143 4.76 0.33 4.80
CA SER A 143 4.29 1.66 4.41
C SER A 143 5.39 2.49 3.73
N ASN A 144 6.60 2.51 4.31
CA ASN A 144 7.72 3.24 3.73
C ASN A 144 8.38 2.47 2.57
N GLY A 145 8.65 1.18 2.77
CA GLY A 145 9.43 0.35 1.87
C GLY A 145 8.71 -0.14 0.61
N ILE A 146 7.38 -0.20 0.62
CA ILE A 146 6.59 -0.58 -0.57
C ILE A 146 5.81 0.63 -1.07
N LEU A 147 4.95 1.21 -0.25
CA LEU A 147 4.01 2.24 -0.72
C LEU A 147 4.71 3.58 -0.99
N HIS A 148 5.43 4.12 -0.01
CA HIS A 148 6.14 5.38 -0.23
C HIS A 148 7.25 5.24 -1.29
N TYR A 149 7.95 4.10 -1.33
CA TYR A 149 8.92 3.77 -2.38
C TYR A 149 8.31 3.84 -3.79
N CYS A 150 7.08 3.37 -3.96
CA CYS A 150 6.35 3.46 -5.24
C CYS A 150 5.79 4.86 -5.54
N GLY A 151 6.10 5.89 -4.74
CA GLY A 151 5.68 7.28 -4.97
C GLY A 151 4.32 7.65 -4.34
N PHE A 152 3.71 6.75 -3.56
CA PHE A 152 2.41 7.01 -2.96
C PHE A 152 2.48 8.03 -1.80
N GLN A 153 1.46 8.88 -1.72
CA GLN A 153 1.14 9.61 -0.51
C GLN A 153 0.33 8.70 0.42
N VAL A 154 0.92 8.26 1.53
CA VAL A 154 0.30 7.27 2.42
C VAL A 154 -0.50 7.96 3.52
N LEU A 155 -1.81 7.73 3.58
CA LEU A 155 -2.64 8.19 4.71
C LEU A 155 -2.44 7.33 5.97
N ALA A 156 -2.87 7.85 7.13
CA ALA A 156 -2.85 7.09 8.38
C ALA A 156 -3.60 5.75 8.22
N PRO A 157 -3.08 4.62 8.73
CA PRO A 157 -3.76 3.34 8.58
C PRO A 157 -5.04 3.31 9.42
N GLN A 158 -6.12 2.73 8.90
CA GLN A 158 -7.26 2.34 9.73
C GLN A 158 -6.97 0.98 10.37
N ILE A 159 -7.00 0.90 11.71
CA ILE A 159 -6.67 -0.32 12.46
C ILE A 159 -7.88 -0.82 13.26
N PHE A 160 -8.27 -2.07 13.02
CA PHE A 160 -9.30 -2.77 13.79
C PHE A 160 -8.64 -3.75 14.77
N TRP A 161 -8.81 -3.51 16.06
CA TRP A 161 -8.12 -4.25 17.11
C TRP A 161 -8.90 -5.48 17.57
N ALA A 162 -8.33 -6.66 17.31
CA ALA A 162 -8.86 -7.94 17.76
C ALA A 162 -10.38 -8.14 17.54
N PRO A 163 -10.96 -7.89 16.34
CA PRO A 163 -12.40 -8.08 16.11
C PRO A 163 -12.99 -9.44 16.52
N PRO A 164 -12.26 -10.58 16.43
CA PRO A 164 -12.76 -11.87 16.91
C PRO A 164 -12.99 -11.97 18.42
N HIS A 165 -12.40 -11.09 19.23
CA HIS A 165 -12.40 -11.18 20.69
C HIS A 165 -13.31 -10.17 21.38
N ILE A 166 -14.09 -9.42 20.62
CA ILE A 166 -14.98 -8.36 21.13
C ILE A 166 -16.44 -8.67 20.79
N PRO A 167 -17.42 -8.09 21.52
CA PRO A 167 -18.84 -8.26 21.24
C PRO A 167 -19.28 -7.69 19.87
N SER A 168 -20.47 -8.07 19.41
CA SER A 168 -21.08 -7.59 18.17
C SER A 168 -21.20 -6.07 18.12
N GLU A 169 -21.62 -5.47 19.22
CA GLU A 169 -21.87 -4.03 19.34
C GLU A 169 -20.57 -3.25 19.20
N ALA A 170 -19.47 -3.80 19.72
CA ALA A 170 -18.14 -3.23 19.58
C ALA A 170 -17.61 -3.33 18.13
N ARG A 171 -17.88 -4.44 17.43
CA ARG A 171 -17.56 -4.57 15.99
C ARG A 171 -18.37 -3.60 15.14
N GLU A 172 -19.64 -3.40 15.46
CA GLU A 172 -20.50 -2.42 14.78
C GLU A 172 -19.96 -1.00 14.97
N SER A 173 -19.58 -0.65 16.19
CA SER A 173 -18.96 0.64 16.51
C SER A 173 -17.65 0.86 15.74
N MET A 174 -16.84 -0.18 15.55
CA MET A 174 -15.63 -0.12 14.71
C MET A 174 -15.98 0.19 13.25
N LEU A 175 -16.97 -0.49 12.67
CA LEU A 175 -17.42 -0.22 11.30
C LEU A 175 -17.98 1.19 11.18
N GLU A 176 -18.68 1.69 12.20
CA GLU A 176 -19.24 3.04 12.17
C GLU A 176 -18.18 4.14 12.27
N ALA A 177 -17.16 3.94 13.10
CA ALA A 177 -15.99 4.81 13.12
C ALA A 177 -15.29 4.82 11.75
N TRP A 178 -15.23 3.68 11.07
CA TRP A 178 -14.68 3.60 9.72
C TRP A 178 -15.54 4.35 8.69
N ARG A 179 -16.87 4.18 8.71
CA ARG A 179 -17.80 4.95 7.86
C ARG A 179 -17.66 6.45 8.08
N THR A 180 -17.51 6.87 9.34
CA THR A 180 -17.32 8.28 9.70
C THR A 180 -16.03 8.83 9.08
N ARG A 181 -14.92 8.11 9.21
CA ARG A 181 -13.64 8.50 8.60
C ARG A 181 -13.72 8.58 7.08
N LEU A 182 -14.40 7.62 6.45
CA LEU A 182 -14.60 7.59 5.00
C LEU A 182 -15.31 8.85 4.46
N GLN A 183 -16.08 9.58 5.26
CA GLN A 183 -16.68 10.87 4.87
C GLN A 183 -15.64 11.95 4.57
N GLY A 184 -14.50 11.91 5.25
CA GLY A 184 -13.42 12.90 5.12
C GLY A 184 -12.17 12.40 4.39
N LEU A 185 -12.13 11.12 3.99
CA LEU A 185 -10.91 10.44 3.56
C LEU A 185 -10.14 11.17 2.46
N LEU A 186 -10.86 11.68 1.46
CA LEU A 186 -10.28 12.33 0.28
C LEU A 186 -9.58 13.67 0.58
N GLY A 187 -9.80 14.23 1.77
CA GLY A 187 -9.19 15.48 2.24
C GLY A 187 -8.17 15.30 3.35
N GLU A 188 -7.88 14.06 3.77
CA GLU A 188 -6.91 13.80 4.85
C GLU A 188 -5.48 14.18 4.46
N THR A 189 -4.72 14.69 5.44
CA THR A 189 -3.29 14.95 5.29
C THR A 189 -2.51 13.62 5.34
N PRO A 190 -1.64 13.33 4.36
CA PRO A 190 -0.78 12.15 4.38
C PRO A 190 0.23 12.14 5.53
N LEU A 191 0.75 10.95 5.81
CA LEU A 191 1.93 10.75 6.66
C LEU A 191 3.17 11.41 6.03
N THR A 192 4.07 11.89 6.88
CA THR A 192 5.34 12.47 6.46
C THR A 192 6.41 11.39 6.39
N PHE A 193 7.20 11.41 5.32
CA PHE A 193 8.36 10.54 5.12
C PHE A 193 9.57 11.40 4.76
N THR A 194 10.77 10.87 5.01
CA THR A 194 12.01 11.53 4.61
C THR A 194 12.09 11.59 3.08
N PRO A 195 12.24 12.79 2.47
CA PRO A 195 12.28 12.92 1.02
C PRO A 195 13.46 12.17 0.39
N SER A 196 13.28 11.69 -0.85
CA SER A 196 14.36 11.06 -1.64
C SER A 196 15.57 11.98 -1.82
N ASP A 197 15.35 13.29 -1.89
CA ASP A 197 16.40 14.29 -2.07
C ASP A 197 17.31 14.42 -0.84
N SER A 198 16.94 13.81 0.28
CA SER A 198 17.81 13.67 1.45
C SER A 198 18.93 12.65 1.27
N PHE A 199 18.89 11.83 0.21
CA PHE A 199 19.86 10.78 -0.07
C PHE A 199 20.76 11.13 -1.26
N ASP A 200 22.00 10.67 -1.22
CA ASP A 200 22.99 10.90 -2.27
C ASP A 200 23.13 9.66 -3.17
N GLY A 201 22.58 9.75 -4.39
CA GLY A 201 22.69 8.68 -5.38
C GLY A 201 24.13 8.41 -5.86
N GLY A 202 25.03 9.39 -5.78
CA GLY A 202 26.45 9.24 -6.12
C GLY A 202 27.27 8.55 -5.02
N ARG A 203 26.74 8.48 -3.79
CA ARG A 203 27.35 7.83 -2.63
C ARG A 203 26.57 6.61 -2.16
N GLY A 204 25.99 5.85 -3.10
CA GLY A 204 25.30 4.60 -2.80
C GLY A 204 23.99 4.79 -2.03
N PHE A 205 23.28 5.89 -2.26
CA PHE A 205 21.99 6.22 -1.62
C PHE A 205 22.07 6.36 -0.09
N GLN A 206 23.22 6.81 0.43
CA GLN A 206 23.37 7.17 1.84
C GLN A 206 22.72 8.53 2.14
N LEU A 207 22.27 8.73 3.39
CA LEU A 207 21.71 10.00 3.84
C LEU A 207 22.80 11.08 3.78
N LYS A 208 22.50 12.24 3.17
CA LYS A 208 23.46 13.32 3.02
C LYS A 208 23.92 13.88 4.38
N GLU A 209 25.17 14.30 4.46
CA GLU A 209 25.80 14.80 5.69
C GLU A 209 25.12 16.09 6.20
N ASP A 210 24.71 17.00 5.32
CA ASP A 210 23.98 18.22 5.69
C ASP A 210 22.63 17.94 6.35
N VAL A 211 21.93 16.88 5.91
CA VAL A 211 20.69 16.41 6.54
C VAL A 211 20.99 15.79 7.91
N GLN A 212 22.06 15.01 8.03
CA GLN A 212 22.47 14.45 9.33
C GLN A 212 22.78 15.55 10.34
N ASP A 213 23.56 16.56 9.94
CA ASP A 213 23.97 17.69 10.77
C ASP A 213 22.78 18.53 11.23
N LYS A 214 21.87 18.84 10.30
CA LYS A 214 20.63 19.59 10.60
C LYS A 214 19.79 18.91 11.68
N HIS A 215 19.81 17.58 11.72
CA HIS A 215 19.02 16.78 12.65
C HIS A 215 19.83 16.21 13.82
N ALA A 216 21.12 16.58 13.95
CA ALA A 216 22.00 16.08 15.00
C ALA A 216 21.53 16.45 16.41
N ALA A 217 20.97 17.65 16.58
CA ALA A 217 20.45 18.14 17.86
C ALA A 217 19.04 17.61 18.23
N ASN A 218 18.33 16.97 17.30
CA ASN A 218 16.99 16.45 17.57
C ASN A 218 17.05 15.26 18.54
N GLU A 219 16.10 15.20 19.47
CA GLU A 219 15.95 14.09 20.41
C GLU A 219 15.62 12.78 19.69
N PHE A 220 14.69 12.84 18.72
CA PHE A 220 14.23 11.68 17.96
C PHE A 220 14.91 11.58 16.59
N GLY A 221 14.97 10.37 16.05
CA GLY A 221 15.35 10.13 14.67
C GLY A 221 14.31 10.63 13.66
N LEU A 222 14.65 10.60 12.36
CA LEU A 222 13.79 11.17 11.31
C LEU A 222 12.54 10.34 11.06
N SER A 223 12.66 9.02 11.12
CA SER A 223 11.56 8.07 10.98
C SER A 223 11.94 6.74 11.62
N VAL A 224 11.02 5.77 11.60
CA VAL A 224 11.28 4.41 12.09
C VAL A 224 12.46 3.76 11.36
N GLY A 225 12.53 3.90 10.03
CA GLY A 225 13.61 3.32 9.22
C GLY A 225 14.89 4.16 9.17
N ILE A 226 14.85 5.42 9.63
CA ILE A 226 15.97 6.36 9.59
C ILE A 226 16.12 7.01 10.97
N HIS A 227 16.27 6.17 11.97
CA HIS A 227 16.30 6.61 13.37
C HIS A 227 17.68 7.13 13.79
N LEU A 228 18.74 6.89 13.00
CA LEU A 228 20.11 7.39 13.23
C LEU A 228 20.67 7.04 14.62
N GLY A 229 20.30 5.88 15.16
CA GLY A 229 20.69 5.45 16.51
C GLY A 229 19.98 6.19 17.66
N LYS A 230 19.02 7.08 17.35
CA LYS A 230 18.22 7.84 18.31
C LYS A 230 16.90 7.15 18.65
N PRO A 231 16.19 7.58 19.71
CA PRO A 231 14.81 7.19 19.97
C PRO A 231 13.89 7.38 18.76
N LEU A 232 12.89 6.50 18.62
CA LEU A 232 11.94 6.57 17.52
C LEU A 232 10.95 7.73 17.72
N PRO A 233 10.63 8.51 16.67
CA PRO A 233 9.64 9.57 16.77
C PRO A 233 8.26 9.00 17.17
N PRO A 234 7.57 9.59 18.17
CA PRO A 234 6.29 9.10 18.65
C PRO A 234 5.23 9.15 17.54
N ASN A 235 4.41 8.11 17.41
CA ASN A 235 3.34 8.00 16.41
C ASN A 235 3.77 8.08 14.93
N SER A 236 5.08 8.07 14.64
CA SER A 236 5.56 7.96 13.26
C SER A 236 4.95 6.73 12.60
N GLN A 237 4.35 6.92 11.41
CA GLN A 237 3.61 5.93 10.63
C GLN A 237 2.18 5.59 11.11
N ILE A 238 1.64 6.33 12.09
CA ILE A 238 0.29 6.10 12.64
C ILE A 238 -0.56 7.38 12.62
N LYS A 239 0.05 8.56 12.78
CA LYS A 239 -0.66 9.86 12.72
C LYS A 239 0.10 10.84 11.81
N ALA A 240 -0.66 11.64 11.06
CA ALA A 240 -0.11 12.75 10.27
C ALA A 240 0.15 13.99 11.14
N GLY A 241 1.16 14.79 10.77
CA GLY A 241 1.44 16.09 11.40
C GLY A 241 2.11 16.07 12.77
N VAL A 242 2.85 15.01 13.09
CA VAL A 242 3.71 14.90 14.30
C VAL A 242 5.15 15.25 13.96
#